data_AF-A0AA39P4K6-F1
#
_entry.id   AF-A0AA39P4K6-F1
#
_cell.length_a   1.000
_cell.length_b   1.000
_cell.length_c   1.000
_cell.angle_alpha   90.00
_cell.angle_beta   90.00
_cell.angle_gamma   90.00
#
_symmetry.space_group_name_H-M   'P 1'
#
loop_
_entity.id
_entity.type
_entity.pdbx_description
1 polymer ?
#
loop_
_entity_poly.entity_id
_entity_poly.type
_entity_poly.pdbx_seq_one_letter_code
_entity_poly.pdbx_strand_id
1 'polypeptide(L)'
;MENYRGIIRNSYIWGRSVHNTRVEQMWRDTTVAFSNKWKGFFYDLEGSHSLNPLLNRHVWLLHFLFLGKIDGDCQKWANHWNNHKLSLHGRSASPL
;
A
#
# COMPACT_ATOMS: atom_id res chain seq x y z
N MET A 1 10.65 38.46 24.81
CA MET A 1 12.03 38.42 24.31
C MET A 1 12.44 36.96 24.22
N GLU A 2 12.73 36.32 23.10
CA GLU A 2 12.81 36.69 21.69
C GLU A 2 12.46 35.44 20.87
N ASN A 3 11.75 35.67 19.77
CA ASN A 3 11.43 34.67 18.75
C ASN A 3 12.69 34.41 17.90
N TYR A 4 13.36 33.28 18.10
CA TYR A 4 14.39 32.81 17.17
C TYR A 4 14.24 31.32 16.88
N ARG A 5 13.25 30.97 16.05
CA ARG A 5 13.32 29.74 15.24
C ARG A 5 13.70 30.14 13.83
N GLY A 6 15.00 30.00 13.56
CA GLY A 6 15.66 30.39 12.33
C GLY A 6 15.11 29.65 11.11
N ILE A 7 15.02 30.42 10.04
CA ILE A 7 14.65 30.07 8.66
C ILE A 7 15.62 29.03 8.10
N ILE A 8 15.06 27.90 7.65
CA ILE A 8 15.51 27.06 6.53
C ILE A 8 17.04 26.88 6.43
N ARG A 9 17.60 25.88 7.11
CA ARG A 9 18.92 25.30 6.75
C ARG A 9 18.87 23.80 6.91
N ASN A 10 18.94 23.08 5.79
CA ASN A 10 19.36 21.67 5.64
C ASN A 10 19.45 20.87 6.95
N SER A 11 18.32 20.55 7.58
CA SER A 11 18.30 19.54 8.63
C SER A 11 18.44 18.20 7.94
N TYR A 12 19.69 17.81 7.66
CA TYR A 12 20.04 16.47 7.27
C TYR A 12 19.53 15.53 8.38
N ILE A 13 18.43 14.83 8.11
CA ILE A 13 17.81 13.90 9.04
C ILE A 13 18.66 12.62 9.01
N TRP A 14 19.68 12.56 9.87
CA TRP A 14 20.48 11.36 10.08
C TRP A 14 19.92 10.55 11.25
N GLY A 15 19.51 9.32 10.98
CA GLY A 15 18.97 8.35 11.94
C GLY A 15 18.21 7.24 11.21
N ARG A 16 18.14 6.02 11.76
CA ARG A 16 17.30 4.95 11.16
C ARG A 16 15.88 5.49 11.01
N SER A 17 15.28 5.29 9.83
CA SER A 17 13.93 5.78 9.50
C SER A 17 12.84 4.97 10.24
N VAL A 18 12.88 4.97 11.56
CA VAL A 18 11.88 4.31 12.42
C VAL A 18 10.51 5.00 12.36
N HIS A 19 10.46 6.24 11.87
CA HIS A 19 9.21 6.95 11.61
C HIS A 19 8.50 6.49 10.34
N ASN A 20 9.21 5.88 9.38
CA ASN A 20 8.60 5.34 8.16
C ASN A 20 8.18 3.87 8.29
N THR A 21 8.53 3.21 9.40
CA THR A 21 8.26 1.78 9.61
C THR A 21 6.78 1.43 9.48
N ARG A 22 5.87 2.32 9.89
CA ARG A 22 4.42 2.08 9.74
C ARG A 22 3.98 2.14 8.28
N VAL A 23 4.53 3.06 7.49
CA VAL A 23 4.23 3.17 6.06
C VAL A 23 4.85 1.99 5.31
N GLU A 24 6.06 1.57 5.66
CA GLU A 24 6.71 0.38 5.08
C GLU A 24 5.95 -0.91 5.40
N GLN A 25 5.51 -1.08 6.66
CA GLN A 25 4.68 -2.21 7.05
C GLN A 25 3.34 -2.20 6.32
N MET A 26 2.70 -1.04 6.21
CA MET A 26 1.49 -0.87 5.42
C MET A 26 1.71 -1.31 3.98
N TRP A 27 2.75 -0.80 3.30
CA TRP A 27 3.06 -1.18 1.91
C TRP A 27 3.32 -2.69 1.76
N ARG A 28 4.02 -3.29 2.73
CA ARG A 28 4.25 -4.74 2.76
C ARG A 28 2.93 -5.49 2.85
N ASP A 29 2.06 -5.09 3.77
CA ASP A 29 0.76 -5.73 3.99
C ASP A 29 -0.19 -5.51 2.81
N THR A 30 -0.18 -4.33 2.18
CA THR A 30 -0.89 -4.08 0.91
C THR A 30 -0.39 -5.02 -0.18
N THR A 31 0.94 -5.14 -0.34
CA THR A 31 1.52 -5.99 -1.38
C THR A 31 1.16 -7.46 -1.16
N VAL A 32 1.25 -7.95 0.08
CA VAL A 32 0.93 -9.34 0.41
C VAL A 32 -0.55 -9.64 0.26
N ALA A 33 -1.43 -8.77 0.78
CA ALA A 33 -2.87 -9.04 0.82
C ALA A 33 -3.57 -8.76 -0.52
N PHE A 34 -3.17 -7.70 -1.23
CA PHE A 34 -3.84 -7.25 -2.44
C PHE A 34 -3.07 -7.65 -3.71
N SER A 35 -1.77 -7.35 -3.78
CA SER A 35 -1.02 -7.53 -5.02
C SER A 35 -0.85 -9.00 -5.39
N ASN A 36 -0.64 -9.89 -4.42
CA ASN A 36 -0.49 -11.33 -4.70
C ASN A 36 -1.76 -11.96 -5.29
N LYS A 37 -2.94 -11.55 -4.83
CA LYS A 37 -4.24 -12.05 -5.32
C LYS A 37 -4.41 -11.74 -6.81
N TRP A 38 -4.26 -10.46 -7.17
CA TRP A 38 -4.43 -10.03 -8.57
C TRP A 38 -3.31 -10.56 -9.47
N LYS A 39 -2.09 -10.63 -8.96
CA LYS A 39 -0.95 -11.21 -9.69
C LYS A 39 -1.19 -12.69 -10.03
N GLY A 40 -1.65 -13.50 -9.07
CA GLY A 40 -2.01 -14.90 -9.32
C GLY A 40 -3.11 -15.03 -10.37
N PHE A 41 -4.18 -14.24 -10.23
CA PHE A 41 -5.29 -14.24 -11.18
C PHE A 41 -4.87 -13.92 -12.62
N PHE A 42 -3.96 -12.94 -12.81
CA PHE A 42 -3.48 -12.62 -14.15
C PHE A 42 -2.54 -13.69 -14.72
N TYR A 43 -1.72 -14.35 -13.90
CA TYR A 43 -0.92 -15.49 -14.36
C TYR A 43 -1.79 -16.68 -14.78
N ASP A 44 -2.89 -16.94 -14.07
CA ASP A 44 -3.83 -18.00 -14.45
C ASP A 44 -4.50 -17.69 -15.80
N LEU A 45 -4.77 -16.40 -16.09
CA LEU A 45 -5.26 -15.93 -17.39
C LEU A 45 -4.22 -16.08 -18.50
N GLU A 46 -2.94 -15.86 -18.22
CA GLU A 46 -1.86 -16.12 -19.19
C GLU A 46 -1.78 -17.60 -19.54
N GLY A 47 -1.78 -18.49 -18.53
CA GLY A 47 -1.65 -19.93 -18.73
C GLY A 47 -2.89 -20.60 -19.33
N SER A 48 -4.09 -20.22 -18.89
CA SER A 48 -5.33 -20.94 -19.23
C SER A 48 -6.11 -20.31 -20.39
N HIS A 49 -5.92 -19.01 -20.63
CA HIS A 49 -6.74 -18.24 -21.57
C HIS A 49 -5.91 -17.49 -22.63
N SER A 50 -4.61 -17.82 -22.74
CA SER A 50 -3.69 -17.21 -23.72
C SER A 50 -3.65 -15.68 -23.67
N LEU A 51 -3.76 -15.12 -22.47
CA LEU A 51 -3.53 -13.69 -22.26
C LEU A 51 -2.08 -13.36 -22.65
N ASN A 52 -1.88 -12.37 -23.52
CA ASN A 52 -0.55 -11.92 -23.90
C ASN A 52 -0.29 -10.50 -23.37
N PRO A 53 0.59 -10.33 -22.36
CA PRO A 53 0.90 -9.02 -21.77
C PRO A 53 1.68 -8.11 -22.72
N LEU A 54 2.29 -8.64 -23.78
CA LEU A 54 2.98 -7.85 -24.81
C LEU A 54 2.02 -7.20 -25.80
N LEU A 55 0.75 -7.61 -25.81
CA LEU A 55 -0.29 -7.01 -26.66
C LEU A 55 -1.03 -5.92 -25.89
N ASN A 56 -0.81 -4.66 -26.27
CA ASN A 56 -1.51 -3.50 -25.69
C ASN A 56 -3.04 -3.64 -25.67
N ARG A 57 -3.64 -4.35 -26.63
CA ARG A 57 -5.08 -4.64 -26.64
C ARG A 57 -5.52 -5.52 -25.47
N HIS A 58 -4.73 -6.52 -25.09
CA HIS A 58 -5.05 -7.40 -23.96
C HIS A 58 -4.88 -6.64 -22.64
N VAL A 59 -3.85 -5.81 -22.53
CA VAL A 59 -3.67 -4.91 -21.38
C VAL A 59 -4.84 -3.94 -21.25
N TRP A 60 -5.27 -3.32 -22.35
CA TRP A 60 -6.45 -2.45 -22.36
C TRP A 60 -7.72 -3.19 -21.94
N LEU A 61 -7.93 -4.41 -22.45
CA LEU A 61 -9.08 -5.25 -22.09
C LEU A 61 -9.08 -5.59 -20.60
N LEU A 62 -7.92 -5.93 -20.04
CA LEU A 62 -7.79 -6.19 -18.61
C LEU A 62 -8.11 -4.94 -17.78
N HIS A 63 -7.63 -3.77 -18.18
CA HIS A 63 -7.99 -2.53 -17.52
C HIS A 63 -9.50 -2.28 -17.62
N PHE A 64 -10.09 -2.42 -18.81
CA PHE A 64 -11.52 -2.21 -19.00
C PHE A 64 -12.38 -3.12 -18.11
N LEU A 65 -12.02 -4.40 -17.99
CA LEU A 65 -12.79 -5.38 -17.25
C LEU A 65 -12.54 -5.34 -15.74
N PHE A 66 -11.28 -5.19 -15.32
CA PHE A 66 -10.88 -5.44 -13.93
C PHE A 66 -10.48 -4.18 -13.17
N LEU A 67 -10.22 -3.04 -13.81
CA LEU A 67 -9.79 -1.82 -13.10
C LEU A 67 -10.81 -1.37 -12.05
N GLY A 68 -12.11 -1.40 -12.37
CA GLY A 68 -13.16 -1.07 -11.41
C GLY A 68 -13.24 -2.07 -10.24
N LYS A 69 -12.94 -3.34 -10.48
CA LYS A 69 -12.90 -4.38 -9.43
C LYS A 69 -11.67 -4.20 -8.52
N ILE A 70 -10.52 -3.89 -9.12
CA ILE A 70 -9.25 -3.57 -8.46
C ILE A 70 -9.45 -2.36 -7.55
N ASP A 71 -10.10 -1.30 -8.03
CA ASP A 71 -10.38 -0.10 -7.24
C ASP A 71 -11.32 -0.39 -6.07
N GLY A 72 -12.40 -1.13 -6.30
CA GLY A 72 -13.30 -1.55 -5.23
C GLY A 72 -12.63 -2.42 -4.15
N ASP A 73 -11.76 -3.34 -4.55
CA ASP A 73 -10.97 -4.14 -3.60
C ASP A 73 -9.92 -3.28 -2.87
N CYS A 74 -9.33 -2.28 -3.53
CA CYS A 74 -8.42 -1.31 -2.92
C CYS A 74 -9.12 -0.50 -1.83
N GLN A 75 -10.32 0.03 -2.10
CA GLN A 75 -11.12 0.76 -1.13
C GLN A 75 -11.52 -0.10 0.07
N LYS A 76 -11.91 -1.37 -0.17
CA LYS A 76 -12.20 -2.32 0.92
C LYS A 76 -10.97 -2.60 1.78
N TRP A 77 -9.82 -2.81 1.15
CA TRP A 77 -8.56 -3.02 1.85
C TRP A 77 -8.19 -1.77 2.67
N ALA A 78 -8.32 -0.57 2.10
CA ALA A 78 -8.06 0.68 2.80
C ALA A 78 -8.99 0.86 4.00
N ASN A 79 -10.29 0.55 3.86
CA ASN A 79 -11.24 0.58 4.97
C ASN A 79 -10.90 -0.45 6.05
N HIS A 80 -10.50 -1.67 5.66
CA HIS A 80 -10.04 -2.68 6.61
C HIS A 80 -8.77 -2.23 7.34
N TRP A 81 -7.80 -1.70 6.62
CA TRP A 81 -6.56 -1.17 7.18
C TRP A 81 -6.77 0.11 8.02
N ASN A 82 -7.78 0.91 7.77
CA ASN A 82 -8.06 2.06 8.64
C ASN A 82 -8.74 1.63 9.95
N ASN A 83 -9.50 0.54 9.92
CA ASN A 83 -10.25 0.03 11.08
C ASN A 83 -9.57 -1.12 11.83
N HIS A 84 -8.50 -1.72 11.28
CA HIS A 84 -7.79 -2.79 11.98
C HIS A 84 -7.12 -2.23 13.24
N LYS A 85 -7.23 -2.98 14.35
CA LYS A 85 -6.52 -2.65 15.57
C LYS A 85 -5.04 -2.94 15.36
N LEU A 86 -4.24 -1.88 15.26
CA LEU A 86 -2.80 -2.01 15.36
C LEU A 86 -2.46 -2.37 16.80
N SER A 87 -2.19 -3.65 17.03
CA SER A 87 -1.54 -4.08 18.26
C SER A 87 -0.10 -3.60 18.22
N LEU A 88 0.13 -2.37 18.69
CA LEU A 88 1.46 -1.92 19.08
C LEU A 88 1.89 -2.79 20.26
N HIS A 89 2.67 -3.83 19.99
CA HIS A 89 3.41 -4.53 21.03
C HIS A 89 4.26 -3.49 21.78
N GLY A 90 3.84 -3.13 22.99
CA GLY A 90 4.59 -2.24 23.89
C GLY A 90 3.86 -0.99 24.41
N ARG A 91 2.61 -0.72 24.02
CA ARG A 91 1.81 0.31 24.71
C ARG A 91 0.39 -0.18 24.99
N SER A 92 0.22 -0.79 26.15
CA SER A 92 -1.04 -0.71 26.88
C SER A 92 -1.31 0.78 27.10
N ALA A 93 -2.17 1.37 26.29
CA ALA A 93 -2.76 2.65 26.64
C ALA A 93 -3.66 2.38 27.84
N SER A 94 -3.13 2.60 29.05
CA SER A 94 -3.96 2.71 30.24
C SER A 94 -4.97 3.84 30.00
N PRO A 95 -6.27 3.62 30.21
CA PRO A 95 -7.24 4.70 30.19
C PRO A 95 -6.97 5.60 31.41
N LEU A 96 -6.89 6.91 31.19
CA LEU A 96 -7.22 7.91 32.20
C LEU A 96 -8.73 8.13 32.18
#